data_AF-A0A0C9YZS7-F1
#
_entry.id   AF-A0A0C9YZS7-F1
#
_cell.length_a   1.000
_cell.length_b   1.000
_cell.length_c   1.000
_cell.angle_alpha   90.00
_cell.angle_beta   90.00
_cell.angle_gamma   90.00
#
_symmetry.space_group_name_H-M   'P 1'
#
loop_
_entity.id
_entity.type
_entity.pdbx_description
1 polymer ?
#
loop_
_entity_poly.entity_id
_entity_poly.type
_entity_poly.pdbx_seq_one_letter_code
_entity_poly.pdbx_strand_id
1 'polypeptide(L)'
;MPEILKRKPRNPPKTTPLAKRCNTGVNDAPRTSAQLPATSSRQNLTLSDWMTVYSYVDSHPNASQVDIVRHFSSLATGALLFDQSTLSRKLR
;
A
#
# COMPACT_ATOMS: atom_id res chain seq x y z
N MET A 1 5.63 9.03 51.91
CA MET A 1 5.15 7.70 51.47
C MET A 1 4.36 7.89 50.18
N PRO A 2 4.85 7.52 48.99
CA PRO A 2 4.03 7.58 47.79
C PRO A 2 3.24 6.28 47.62
N GLU A 3 1.90 6.38 47.62
CA GLU A 3 0.99 5.27 47.34
C GLU A 3 1.01 4.88 45.85
N ILE A 4 1.11 3.59 45.59
CA ILE A 4 1.13 3.02 44.24
C ILE A 4 -0.32 2.88 43.75
N LEU A 5 -0.76 3.77 42.87
CA LEU A 5 -2.05 3.64 42.19
C LEU A 5 -2.02 2.47 41.19
N LYS A 6 -2.46 1.28 41.63
CA LYS A 6 -2.66 0.09 40.77
C LYS A 6 -3.71 0.39 39.69
N ARG A 7 -3.32 0.29 38.42
CA ARG A 7 -4.24 0.35 37.28
C ARG A 7 -5.04 -0.94 37.14
N LYS A 8 -6.32 -0.80 36.77
CA LYS A 8 -7.24 -1.92 36.52
C LYS A 8 -6.79 -2.76 35.30
N PRO A 9 -6.99 -4.10 35.30
CA PRO A 9 -6.64 -4.95 34.18
C PRO A 9 -7.41 -4.54 32.92
N ARG A 10 -6.72 -4.44 31.78
CA ARG A 10 -7.33 -4.12 30.49
C ARG A 10 -7.84 -5.41 29.85
N ASN A 11 -9.11 -5.45 29.46
CA ASN A 11 -9.67 -6.59 28.72
C ASN A 11 -8.93 -6.77 27.39
N PRO A 12 -8.60 -8.01 26.98
CA PRO A 12 -7.95 -8.25 25.70
C PRO A 12 -8.91 -7.86 24.56
N PRO A 13 -8.40 -7.33 23.43
CA PRO A 13 -9.23 -7.05 22.27
C PRO A 13 -9.83 -8.35 21.72
N LYS A 14 -11.15 -8.34 21.51
CA LYS A 14 -11.91 -9.45 20.93
C LYS A 14 -11.38 -9.73 19.53
N THR A 15 -10.70 -10.87 19.35
CA THR A 15 -10.16 -11.30 18.06
C THR A 15 -11.29 -11.91 17.24
N THR A 16 -11.84 -11.15 16.30
CA THR A 16 -12.73 -11.70 15.27
C THR A 16 -11.88 -12.50 14.28
N PRO A 17 -12.23 -13.76 13.94
CA PRO A 17 -11.45 -14.50 12.97
C PRO A 17 -11.52 -13.82 11.60
N LEU A 18 -10.36 -13.55 11.03
CA LEU A 18 -10.21 -13.03 9.67
C LEU A 18 -10.75 -14.07 8.68
N ALA A 19 -11.73 -13.67 7.86
CA ALA A 19 -12.28 -14.52 6.82
C ALA A 19 -11.17 -15.03 5.89
N LYS A 20 -11.13 -16.35 5.68
CA LYS A 20 -10.19 -17.03 4.77
C LYS A 20 -10.45 -16.51 3.34
N ARG A 21 -9.41 -15.96 2.69
CA ARG A 21 -9.49 -15.61 1.27
C ARG A 21 -9.55 -16.89 0.45
N CYS A 22 -10.60 -17.06 -0.35
CA CYS A 22 -10.62 -18.07 -1.42
C CYS A 22 -9.68 -17.60 -2.53
N ASN A 23 -8.67 -18.40 -2.83
CA ASN A 23 -7.79 -18.18 -3.98
C ASN A 23 -8.54 -18.67 -5.23
N THR A 24 -9.11 -17.75 -5.99
CA THR A 24 -9.61 -18.06 -7.34
C THR A 24 -8.42 -18.29 -8.26
N GLY A 25 -8.34 -19.50 -8.82
CA GLY A 25 -7.73 -19.89 -10.09
C GLY A 25 -6.40 -19.25 -10.50
N VAL A 26 -5.33 -20.05 -10.47
CA VAL A 26 -4.08 -19.77 -11.18
C VAL A 26 -4.39 -19.51 -12.65
N ASN A 27 -4.17 -18.28 -13.11
CA ASN A 27 -4.03 -17.96 -14.52
C ASN A 27 -2.56 -17.57 -14.70
N ASP A 28 -1.80 -18.32 -15.51
CA ASP A 28 -0.39 -18.08 -15.84
C ASP A 28 -0.15 -16.85 -16.73
N ALA A 29 -1.10 -15.91 -16.74
CA ALA A 29 -0.90 -14.61 -17.36
C ALA A 29 -0.19 -13.67 -16.35
N PRO A 30 0.78 -12.84 -16.77
CA PRO A 30 1.31 -11.80 -15.91
C PRO A 30 0.15 -10.93 -15.42
N ARG A 31 -0.02 -10.85 -14.10
CA ARG A 31 -1.10 -10.09 -13.47
C ARG A 31 -0.92 -8.61 -13.78
N THR A 32 -1.57 -8.13 -14.83
CA THR A 32 -1.59 -6.72 -15.22
C THR A 32 -2.41 -5.92 -14.19
N SER A 33 -1.79 -4.92 -13.56
CA SER A 33 -2.44 -4.00 -12.61
C SER A 33 -3.17 -2.84 -13.29
N ALA A 34 -3.08 -2.73 -14.61
CA ALA A 34 -3.79 -1.70 -15.38
C ALA A 34 -5.30 -1.89 -15.21
N GLN A 35 -5.91 -0.99 -14.42
CA GLN A 35 -7.33 -1.05 -14.13
C GLN A 35 -8.15 -0.42 -15.26
N LEU A 36 -9.25 -1.07 -15.62
CA LEU A 36 -10.41 -0.39 -16.19
C LEU A 36 -11.09 0.47 -15.11
N PRO A 37 -11.68 1.61 -15.48
CA PRO A 37 -12.19 2.59 -14.52
C PRO A 37 -13.52 2.13 -13.90
N ALA A 38 -13.48 1.20 -12.94
CA ALA A 38 -14.53 1.00 -11.92
C ALA A 38 -14.21 -0.18 -10.98
N THR A 39 -13.29 -0.01 -10.02
CA THR A 39 -13.43 -0.72 -8.73
C THR A 39 -12.93 0.18 -7.60
N SER A 40 -13.78 0.45 -6.61
CA SER A 40 -13.52 1.27 -5.43
C SER A 40 -12.54 0.62 -4.41
N SER A 41 -11.87 -0.46 -4.82
CA SER A 41 -10.92 -1.21 -3.99
C SER A 41 -9.50 -0.88 -4.43
N ARG A 42 -8.70 -0.34 -3.50
CA ARG A 42 -7.26 -0.11 -3.71
C ARG A 42 -6.59 -1.46 -4.00
N GLN A 43 -6.29 -1.73 -5.26
CA GLN A 43 -5.51 -2.91 -5.62
C GLN A 43 -4.06 -2.68 -5.19
N ASN A 44 -3.45 -3.72 -4.61
CA ASN A 44 -2.02 -3.65 -4.27
C ASN A 44 -1.21 -3.58 -5.57
N LEU A 45 -0.29 -2.62 -5.63
CA LEU A 45 0.67 -2.50 -6.73
C LEU A 45 1.48 -3.79 -6.89
N THR A 46 1.74 -4.15 -8.14
CA THR A 46 2.55 -5.33 -8.47
C THR A 46 4.03 -5.05 -8.24
N LEU A 47 4.85 -6.11 -8.23
CA LEU A 47 6.30 -5.96 -8.11
C LEU A 47 6.88 -5.12 -9.26
N SER A 48 6.40 -5.32 -10.49
CA SER A 48 6.83 -4.53 -11.65
C SER A 48 6.52 -3.04 -11.46
N ASP A 49 5.32 -2.71 -10.97
CA ASP A 49 4.95 -1.33 -10.69
C ASP A 49 5.90 -0.70 -9.67
N TRP A 50 6.25 -1.44 -8.61
CA TRP A 50 7.21 -0.97 -7.62
C TRP A 50 8.61 -0.76 -8.19
N MET A 51 9.09 -1.63 -9.08
CA MET A 51 10.39 -1.42 -9.71
C MET A 51 10.40 -0.15 -10.56
N THR A 52 9.31 0.14 -11.28
CA THR A 52 9.16 1.42 -12.01
C THR A 52 9.19 2.62 -11.06
N VAL A 53 8.49 2.54 -9.92
CA VAL A 53 8.51 3.60 -8.91
C VAL A 53 9.91 3.81 -8.33
N TYR A 54 10.66 2.74 -8.03
CA TYR A 54 12.03 2.85 -7.53
C TYR A 54 12.97 3.49 -8.56
N SER A 55 12.93 3.06 -9.82
CA SER A 55 13.74 3.68 -10.88
C SER A 55 13.43 5.18 -11.07
N TYR A 56 12.16 5.57 -10.85
CA TYR A 56 11.78 6.98 -10.89
C TYR A 56 12.35 7.75 -9.69
N VAL A 57 12.32 7.19 -8.48
CA VAL A 57 12.92 7.81 -7.29
C VAL A 57 14.43 8.00 -7.48
N ASP A 58 15.12 6.98 -7.98
CA ASP A 58 16.58 7.02 -8.18
C ASP A 58 16.99 8.06 -9.23
N SER A 59 16.18 8.25 -10.27
CA SER A 59 16.41 9.28 -11.29
C SER A 59 16.02 10.69 -10.84
N HIS A 60 15.22 10.82 -9.78
CA HIS A 60 14.71 12.10 -9.27
C HIS A 60 14.98 12.27 -7.76
N PRO A 61 16.26 12.36 -7.33
CA PRO A 61 16.62 12.43 -5.90
C PRO A 61 16.08 13.68 -5.19
N ASN A 62 15.74 14.73 -5.95
CA ASN A 62 15.21 15.99 -5.42
C ASN A 62 13.67 16.06 -5.46
N ALA A 63 12.99 15.06 -6.03
CA ALA A 63 11.53 15.06 -6.08
C ALA A 63 10.95 14.81 -4.70
N SER A 64 9.97 15.62 -4.31
CA SER A 64 9.24 15.36 -3.07
C SER A 64 8.40 14.11 -3.24
N GLN A 65 8.15 13.42 -2.13
CA GLN A 65 7.34 12.20 -2.15
C GLN A 65 5.90 12.45 -2.64
N VAL A 66 5.38 13.65 -2.40
CA VAL A 66 4.06 14.08 -2.89
C VAL A 66 4.08 14.23 -4.40
N ASP A 67 5.16 14.78 -4.96
CA ASP A 67 5.32 14.95 -6.41
C ASP A 67 5.45 13.61 -7.12
N ILE A 68 6.15 12.64 -6.51
CA ILE A 68 6.25 11.27 -7.03
C ILE A 68 4.87 10.62 -7.09
N VAL A 69 4.10 10.68 -6.00
CA VAL A 69 2.72 10.13 -5.98
C VAL A 69 1.84 10.83 -7.03
N ARG A 70 1.94 12.15 -7.14
CA ARG A 70 1.17 12.93 -8.12
C ARG A 70 1.52 12.54 -9.55
N HIS A 71 2.81 12.36 -9.86
CA HIS A 71 3.28 11.93 -11.17
C HIS A 71 2.66 10.59 -11.58
N PHE A 72 2.73 9.59 -10.71
CA PHE A 72 2.19 8.26 -11.02
C PHE A 72 0.65 8.21 -11.06
N SER A 73 -0.03 9.10 -10.33
CA SER A 73 -1.48 9.24 -10.40
C SER A 73 -1.99 9.95 -11.67
N SER A 74 -1.15 10.77 -12.32
CA SER A 74 -1.54 11.56 -13.50
C SER A 74 -1.27 10.84 -14.83
N LEU A 75 -0.65 9.65 -14.80
CA LEU A 75 -0.40 8.85 -16.00
C LEU A 75 -1.71 8.39 -16.63
N ALA A 76 -1.90 8.70 -17.92
CA ALA A 76 -3.12 8.34 -18.65
C ALA A 76 -3.30 6.83 -18.86
N THR A 77 -2.20 6.07 -18.83
CA THR A 77 -2.19 4.60 -18.96
C THR A 77 -1.34 4.03 -17.83
N GLY A 78 -1.88 3.06 -17.09
CA GLY A 78 -1.15 2.46 -15.96
C GLY A 78 -1.00 3.39 -14.76
N ALA A 79 -1.98 4.27 -14.50
CA ALA A 79 -2.01 5.11 -13.31
C ALA A 79 -1.83 4.24 -12.05
N LEU A 80 -0.78 4.54 -11.27
CA LEU A 80 -0.52 3.81 -10.04
C LEU A 80 -1.16 4.57 -8.88
N LEU A 81 -2.18 3.96 -8.28
CA LEU A 81 -2.90 4.50 -7.14
C LEU A 81 -2.28 4.00 -5.83
N PHE A 82 -1.40 4.80 -5.26
CA PHE A 82 -0.85 4.59 -3.93
C PHE A 82 -0.74 5.92 -3.17
N ASP A 83 -0.66 5.84 -1.85
CA ASP A 83 -0.49 7.02 -1.01
C ASP A 83 0.98 7.24 -0.61
N GLN A 84 1.28 8.46 -0.20
CA GLN A 84 2.59 8.84 0.33
C GLN A 84 3.03 7.90 1.46
N SER A 85 2.10 7.46 2.31
CA SER A 85 2.44 6.56 3.42
C SER A 85 2.97 5.21 2.94
N THR A 86 2.39 4.67 1.86
CA THR A 86 2.80 3.42 1.23
C THR A 86 4.20 3.55 0.64
N LEU A 87 4.47 4.64 -0.08
CA LEU A 87 5.80 4.92 -0.62
C LEU A 87 6.84 5.08 0.50
N SER A 88 6.48 5.69 1.64
CA SER A 88 7.41 5.91 2.75
C SER A 88 7.81 4.59 3.41
N ARG A 89 6.84 3.67 3.56
CA ARG A 89 7.09 2.32 4.07
C ARG A 89 7.92 1.46 3.11
N LYS A 90 7.96 1.82 1.82
CA LYS A 90 8.69 1.09 0.78
C LYS A 90 10.13 1.60 0.58
N LEU A 91 10.39 2.85 0.95
CA LEU A 91 11.72 3.48 0.91
C LEU A 91 12.48 3.35 2.24
N ARG A 92 11.83 2.85 3.28
CA ARG A 92 12.43 2.54 4.59
C ARG A 92 12.85 1.08 4.66
#